data_AF-A0A815HZQ6-F1
#
_entry.id   AF-A0A815HZQ6-F1
#
_cell.length_a   1.000
_cell.length_b   1.000
_cell.length_c   1.000
_cell.angle_alpha   90.00
_cell.angle_beta   90.00
_cell.angle_gamma   90.00
#
_symmetry.space_group_name_H-M   'P 1'
#
loop_
_entity.id
_entity.type
_entity.pdbx_description
1 polymer ?
#
loop_
_entity_poly.entity_id
_entity_poly.type
_entity_poly.pdbx_seq_one_letter_code
_entity_poly.pdbx_strand_id
1 'polypeptide(L)'
;MCWAHMIRKCREHRAMVPREKWSIVERDILTIQLSFGDHVFDKVTTLLLAKWRTDSDFAAFSDYFEKQWLNDLKFWYEGTALGVPSTNNGLESSWLYAGRLITIPMMCSFKTDLKTYICKHAVGIMMHFGFYVVSDSEKLDDLGKRRRRPKKATSALCR
;
A
#
# COMPACT_ATOMS: atom_id res chain seq x y z
N MET A 1 1.74 1.24 -7.38
CA MET A 1 1.57 1.60 -5.95
C MET A 1 0.16 1.22 -5.57
N CYS A 2 -0.12 0.43 -4.51
CA CYS A 2 -1.51 -0.03 -4.30
C CYS A 2 -2.40 1.02 -3.62
N TRP A 3 -3.71 0.94 -3.86
CA TRP A 3 -4.73 1.78 -3.25
C TRP A 3 -4.64 1.81 -1.72
N ALA A 4 -4.54 0.65 -1.08
CA ALA A 4 -4.48 0.54 0.38
C ALA A 4 -3.29 1.32 0.98
N HIS A 5 -2.13 1.30 0.33
CA HIS A 5 -0.99 2.09 0.76
C HIS A 5 -1.20 3.58 0.52
N MET A 6 -1.77 3.96 -0.62
CA MET A 6 -2.07 5.35 -0.93
C MET A 6 -3.04 5.95 0.10
N ILE A 7 -4.20 5.33 0.32
CA ILE A 7 -5.20 5.88 1.25
C ILE A 7 -4.68 5.93 2.69
N ARG A 8 -3.87 4.96 3.12
CA ARG A 8 -3.21 5.00 4.44
C ARG A 8 -2.26 6.19 4.55
N LYS A 9 -1.46 6.46 3.52
CA LYS A 9 -0.56 7.61 3.48
C LYS A 9 -1.31 8.94 3.42
N CYS A 10 -2.42 9.02 2.71
CA CYS A 10 -3.31 10.18 2.74
C CYS A 10 -3.86 10.40 4.16
N ARG A 11 -4.31 9.35 4.86
CA ARG A 11 -4.79 9.42 6.24
C ARG A 11 -3.70 9.86 7.23
N GLU A 12 -2.44 9.50 7.01
CA GLU A 12 -1.30 10.01 7.79
C GLU A 12 -1.13 11.54 7.63
N HIS A 13 -1.49 12.08 6.47
CA HIS A 13 -1.43 13.51 6.15
C HIS A 13 -2.77 14.24 6.35
N ARG A 14 -3.76 13.61 7.02
CA ARG A 14 -5.08 14.19 7.26
C ARG A 14 -5.06 15.54 7.99
N ALA A 15 -3.99 15.81 8.75
CA ALA A 15 -3.82 17.05 9.49
C ALA A 15 -3.63 18.28 8.57
N MET A 16 -3.34 18.07 7.28
CA MET A 16 -3.28 19.13 6.27
C MET A 16 -4.65 19.71 5.91
N VAL A 17 -5.73 19.05 6.34
CA VAL A 17 -7.12 19.44 6.06
C VAL A 17 -7.86 19.58 7.39
N PRO A 18 -8.76 20.57 7.54
CA PRO A 18 -9.61 20.65 8.72
C PRO A 18 -10.36 19.35 8.98
N ARG A 19 -10.44 18.96 10.26
CA ARG A 19 -11.02 17.68 10.68
C ARG A 19 -12.45 17.47 10.16
N GLU A 20 -13.26 18.53 10.14
CA GLU A 20 -14.64 18.54 9.63
C GLU A 20 -14.70 18.10 8.15
N LYS A 21 -13.70 18.51 7.37
CA LYS A 21 -13.67 18.41 5.91
C LYS A 21 -12.98 17.15 5.40
N TRP A 22 -12.28 16.41 6.26
CA TRP A 22 -11.58 15.17 5.85
C TRP A 22 -12.51 14.14 5.20
N SER A 23 -13.74 14.02 5.69
CA SER A 23 -14.74 13.11 5.13
C SER A 23 -15.06 13.37 3.65
N ILE A 24 -14.92 14.63 3.21
CA ILE A 24 -15.09 15.03 1.81
C ILE A 24 -13.92 14.52 0.98
N VAL A 25 -12.69 14.75 1.45
CA VAL A 25 -11.46 14.27 0.79
C VAL A 25 -11.47 12.76 0.64
N GLU A 26 -11.80 12.04 1.70
CA GLU A 26 -11.84 10.58 1.67
C GLU A 26 -12.89 10.04 0.69
N ARG A 27 -14.09 10.65 0.66
CA ARG A 27 -15.14 10.30 -0.30
C ARG A 27 -14.70 10.56 -1.74
N ASP A 28 -14.12 11.72 -1.99
CA ASP A 28 -13.63 12.10 -3.31
C ASP A 28 -12.53 11.13 -3.79
N ILE A 29 -11.59 10.77 -2.92
CA ILE A 29 -10.52 9.81 -3.22
C ILE A 29 -11.09 8.40 -3.50
N LEU A 30 -12.12 7.97 -2.76
CA LEU A 30 -12.85 6.72 -3.03
C LEU A 30 -13.56 6.75 -4.39
N THR A 31 -14.13 7.89 -4.80
CA THR A 31 -14.76 8.02 -6.11
C THR A 31 -13.75 7.84 -7.24
N ILE A 32 -12.57 8.48 -7.15
CA ILE A 32 -11.57 8.38 -8.22
C ILE A 32 -10.86 7.03 -8.25
N GLN A 33 -10.82 6.29 -7.15
CA GLN A 33 -10.29 4.92 -7.10
C GLN A 33 -11.01 3.98 -8.08
N LEU A 34 -12.31 4.20 -8.30
CA LEU A 34 -13.15 3.39 -9.18
C LEU A 34 -13.10 3.83 -10.65
N SER A 35 -12.17 4.74 -11.01
CA SER A 35 -12.06 5.22 -12.39
C SER A 35 -11.74 4.07 -13.35
N PHE A 36 -12.56 3.93 -14.40
CA PHE A 36 -12.41 2.91 -15.42
C PHE A 36 -11.45 3.38 -16.54
N GLY A 37 -10.17 3.29 -16.24
CA GLY A 37 -9.07 3.58 -17.15
C GLY A 37 -8.55 5.01 -17.09
N ASP A 38 -7.41 5.23 -17.74
CA ASP A 38 -6.57 6.42 -17.60
C ASP A 38 -7.29 7.70 -18.03
N HIS A 39 -8.04 7.65 -19.13
CA HIS A 39 -8.77 8.80 -19.65
C HIS A 39 -9.87 9.32 -18.70
N VAL A 40 -10.54 8.43 -17.96
CA VAL A 40 -11.51 8.82 -16.94
C VAL A 40 -10.76 9.36 -15.73
N PHE A 41 -9.73 8.66 -15.28
CA PHE A 41 -8.94 9.04 -14.13
C PHE A 41 -8.35 10.45 -14.28
N ASP A 42 -7.75 10.75 -15.44
CA ASP A 42 -7.12 12.05 -15.71
C ASP A 42 -8.14 13.19 -15.73
N LYS A 43 -9.31 12.98 -16.34
CA LYS A 43 -10.38 13.98 -16.34
C LYS A 43 -10.92 14.21 -14.93
N VAL A 44 -11.21 13.14 -14.19
CA VAL A 44 -11.82 13.27 -12.85
C VAL A 44 -10.82 13.87 -11.86
N THR A 45 -9.55 13.49 -11.92
CA THR A 45 -8.52 14.08 -11.05
C THR A 45 -8.28 15.56 -11.36
N THR A 46 -8.33 15.97 -12.63
CA THR A 46 -8.29 17.39 -13.03
C THR A 46 -9.45 18.17 -12.41
N LEU A 47 -10.68 17.66 -12.52
CA LEU A 47 -11.87 18.29 -11.93
C LEU A 47 -11.81 18.30 -10.40
N LEU A 48 -11.27 17.25 -9.79
CA LEU A 48 -11.13 17.13 -8.35
C LEU A 48 -10.14 18.16 -7.79
N LEU A 49 -8.97 18.31 -8.43
CA LEU A 49 -8.00 19.33 -8.05
C LEU A 49 -8.58 20.74 -8.20
N ALA A 50 -9.33 21.00 -9.28
CA ALA A 50 -10.02 22.29 -9.45
C ALA A 50 -11.02 22.55 -8.32
N LYS A 51 -11.80 21.53 -7.92
CA LYS A 51 -12.73 21.59 -6.79
C LYS A 51 -12.00 21.89 -5.48
N TRP A 52 -10.94 21.15 -5.16
CA TRP A 52 -10.19 21.35 -3.91
C TRP A 52 -9.48 22.69 -3.88
N ARG A 53 -8.91 23.17 -4.99
CA ARG A 53 -8.23 24.47 -5.08
C ARG A 53 -9.18 25.67 -4.95
N THR A 54 -10.50 25.46 -5.08
CA THR A 54 -11.49 26.53 -4.85
C THR A 54 -11.57 26.92 -3.37
N ASP A 55 -11.19 26.01 -2.46
CA ASP A 55 -11.25 26.22 -1.03
C ASP A 55 -9.83 26.12 -0.43
N SER A 56 -9.37 27.22 0.18
CA SER A 56 -8.01 27.34 0.72
C SER A 56 -7.67 26.27 1.76
N ASP A 57 -8.69 25.71 2.42
CA ASP A 57 -8.52 24.67 3.43
C ASP A 57 -7.98 23.35 2.87
N PHE A 58 -8.07 23.14 1.54
CA PHE A 58 -7.52 21.96 0.89
C PHE A 58 -6.20 22.22 0.15
N ALA A 59 -5.72 23.47 0.05
CA ALA A 59 -4.61 23.84 -0.81
C ALA A 59 -3.36 22.97 -0.57
N ALA A 60 -2.88 22.91 0.69
CA ALA A 60 -1.70 22.13 1.06
C ALA A 60 -1.86 20.63 0.77
N PHE A 61 -3.05 20.07 1.02
CA PHE A 61 -3.32 18.67 0.73
C PHE A 61 -3.42 18.41 -0.78
N SER A 62 -4.01 19.34 -1.54
CA SER A 62 -4.16 19.23 -2.99
C SER A 62 -2.81 19.20 -3.70
N ASP A 63 -1.85 20.03 -3.27
CA ASP A 63 -0.49 20.06 -3.81
C ASP A 63 0.29 18.79 -3.47
N TYR A 64 0.17 18.32 -2.21
CA TYR A 64 0.70 17.02 -1.81
C TYR A 64 0.13 15.89 -2.67
N PHE A 65 -1.19 15.91 -2.88
CA PHE A 65 -1.88 14.83 -3.56
C PHE A 65 -1.52 14.78 -5.05
N GLU A 66 -1.52 15.92 -5.73
CA GLU A 66 -1.12 16.03 -7.13
C GLU A 66 0.32 15.55 -7.33
N LYS A 67 1.26 16.09 -6.56
CA LYS A 67 2.68 15.74 -6.69
C LYS A 67 2.91 14.25 -6.45
N GLN A 68 2.39 13.72 -5.34
CA GLN A 68 2.73 12.37 -4.92
C GLN A 68 1.92 11.30 -5.69
N TRP A 69 0.62 11.50 -5.83
CA TRP A 69 -0.30 10.43 -6.24
C TRP A 69 -0.80 10.56 -7.66
N LEU A 70 -0.62 11.71 -8.30
CA LEU A 70 -0.95 11.89 -9.72
C LEU A 70 0.29 11.91 -10.61
N ASN A 71 1.39 12.50 -10.15
CA ASN A 71 2.63 12.59 -10.94
C ASN A 71 3.58 11.42 -10.64
N ASP A 72 3.99 11.23 -9.37
CA ASP A 72 5.04 10.27 -9.05
C ASP A 72 4.51 8.81 -8.97
N LEU A 73 3.28 8.60 -8.50
CA LEU A 73 2.77 7.27 -8.15
C LEU A 73 1.38 6.93 -8.72
N LYS A 74 1.06 7.38 -9.94
CA LYS A 74 -0.27 7.36 -10.60
C LYS A 74 -1.05 6.02 -10.64
N PHE A 75 -0.40 4.87 -10.42
CA PHE A 75 -0.93 3.52 -10.68
C PHE A 75 -1.66 2.87 -9.48
N TRP A 76 -2.66 3.53 -8.89
CA TRP A 76 -3.36 3.05 -7.68
C TRP A 76 -4.88 2.87 -7.82
N TYR A 77 -5.50 3.27 -8.92
CA TYR A 77 -6.94 3.11 -9.20
C TYR A 77 -7.25 1.79 -9.92
N GLU A 78 -8.50 1.33 -9.89
CA GLU A 78 -8.90 0.01 -10.43
C GLU A 78 -8.65 -0.14 -11.93
N GLY A 79 -8.93 0.93 -12.70
CA GLY A 79 -8.73 0.94 -14.14
C GLY A 79 -7.28 0.77 -14.62
N THR A 80 -6.27 0.88 -13.74
CA THR A 80 -4.87 0.66 -14.10
C THR A 80 -4.58 -0.81 -14.47
N ALA A 81 -5.24 -1.76 -13.79
CA ALA A 81 -5.01 -3.18 -13.94
C ALA A 81 -6.34 -3.93 -13.84
N LEU A 82 -7.09 -3.91 -14.95
CA LEU A 82 -8.39 -4.59 -15.04
C LEU A 82 -8.26 -6.07 -14.65
N GLY A 83 -9.14 -6.53 -13.76
CA GLY A 83 -9.16 -7.90 -13.26
C GLY A 83 -8.18 -8.20 -12.12
N VAL A 84 -7.33 -7.24 -11.72
CA VAL A 84 -6.46 -7.36 -10.54
C VAL A 84 -7.11 -6.60 -9.37
N PRO A 85 -7.28 -7.22 -8.19
CA PRO A 85 -7.87 -6.52 -7.05
C PRO A 85 -6.99 -5.34 -6.61
N SER A 86 -7.60 -4.15 -6.51
CA SER A 86 -6.93 -2.94 -6.00
C SER A 86 -6.70 -2.99 -4.48
N THR A 87 -7.46 -3.82 -3.78
CA THR A 87 -7.30 -4.07 -2.34
C THR A 87 -6.32 -5.23 -2.11
N ASN A 88 -5.38 -5.05 -1.18
CA ASN A 88 -4.55 -6.13 -0.68
C ASN A 88 -5.31 -7.03 0.31
N ASN A 89 -6.65 -7.03 0.31
CA ASN A 89 -7.47 -7.64 1.37
C ASN A 89 -7.25 -9.14 1.52
N GLY A 90 -6.69 -9.86 0.53
CA GLY A 90 -6.22 -11.23 0.72
C GLY A 90 -5.00 -11.35 1.65
N LEU A 91 -4.13 -10.34 1.66
CA LEU A 91 -2.93 -10.27 2.50
C LEU A 91 -3.22 -9.63 3.86
N GLU A 92 -3.96 -8.51 3.95
CA GLU A 92 -4.22 -7.84 5.24
C GLU A 92 -5.16 -8.61 6.17
N SER A 93 -6.11 -9.39 5.63
CA SER A 93 -6.91 -10.31 6.45
C SER A 93 -6.07 -11.43 7.07
N SER A 94 -5.00 -11.87 6.39
CA SER A 94 -4.01 -12.79 6.97
C SER A 94 -3.21 -12.14 8.12
N TRP A 95 -3.03 -10.82 8.08
CA TRP A 95 -2.36 -10.06 9.15
C TRP A 95 -3.26 -9.73 10.34
N LEU A 96 -4.59 -9.58 10.16
CA LEU A 96 -5.52 -9.39 11.28
C LEU A 96 -5.58 -10.64 12.19
N TYR A 97 -5.36 -11.83 11.65
CA TYR A 97 -5.18 -13.06 12.44
C TYR A 97 -3.79 -13.13 13.11
N ALA A 98 -2.75 -12.60 12.46
CA ALA A 98 -1.39 -12.58 13.00
C ALA A 98 -1.12 -11.42 13.99
N GLY A 99 -1.90 -10.35 13.96
CA GLY A 99 -1.71 -9.14 14.78
C GLY A 99 -2.04 -9.31 16.27
N ARG A 100 -2.64 -10.43 16.68
CA ARG A 100 -2.78 -10.79 18.10
C ARG A 100 -1.55 -11.48 18.68
N LEU A 101 -0.59 -11.86 17.85
CA LEU A 101 0.65 -12.51 18.29
C LEU A 101 1.83 -11.91 17.54
N ILE A 102 2.59 -11.07 18.25
CA ILE A 102 3.97 -10.65 17.95
C ILE A 102 4.09 -9.32 17.18
N THR A 103 4.52 -8.30 17.92
CA THR A 103 5.17 -7.09 17.41
C THR A 103 6.55 -7.43 16.86
N ILE A 104 6.76 -7.27 15.54
CA ILE A 104 8.11 -7.24 14.94
C ILE A 104 8.26 -5.93 14.16
N PRO A 105 9.27 -5.09 14.47
CA PRO A 105 9.57 -3.92 13.67
C PRO A 105 10.22 -4.36 12.35
N MET A 106 9.60 -4.02 11.23
CA MET A 106 10.10 -4.40 9.90
C MET A 106 11.04 -3.31 9.37
N MET A 107 12.35 -3.45 9.60
CA MET A 107 13.35 -2.79 8.76
C MET A 107 13.54 -3.63 7.49
N CYS A 108 13.34 -2.99 6.33
CA CYS A 108 13.42 -3.62 5.02
C CYS A 108 14.81 -3.40 4.42
N SER A 109 15.58 -4.47 4.28
CA SER A 109 16.84 -4.47 3.53
C SER A 109 16.83 -5.70 2.63
N PHE A 110 16.60 -5.52 1.32
CA PHE A 110 17.11 -6.42 0.26
C PHE A 110 16.82 -5.82 -1.12
N LYS A 111 17.88 -5.78 -1.95
CA LYS A 111 17.99 -5.12 -3.27
C LYS A 111 17.65 -6.09 -4.42
N THR A 112 17.26 -5.46 -5.55
CA THR A 112 17.32 -5.92 -6.94
C THR A 112 16.32 -6.98 -7.41
N ASP A 113 15.25 -6.48 -8.06
CA ASP A 113 14.84 -6.81 -9.45
C ASP A 113 13.37 -7.18 -9.71
N LEU A 114 12.57 -7.55 -8.71
CA LEU A 114 11.09 -7.66 -8.85
C LEU A 114 10.27 -6.72 -7.96
N LYS A 115 10.93 -6.01 -7.02
CA LYS A 115 10.28 -5.14 -6.03
C LYS A 115 9.93 -3.74 -6.52
N THR A 116 10.39 -3.33 -7.70
CA THR A 116 10.09 -1.99 -8.24
C THR A 116 8.61 -1.80 -8.54
N TYR A 117 7.86 -2.89 -8.75
CA TYR A 117 6.43 -2.81 -9.07
C TYR A 117 5.53 -3.75 -8.25
N ILE A 118 6.10 -4.79 -7.62
CA ILE A 118 5.33 -5.82 -6.91
C ILE A 118 5.89 -6.01 -5.50
N CYS A 119 5.04 -5.92 -4.48
CA CYS A 119 5.51 -6.13 -3.11
C CYS A 119 5.95 -7.59 -2.91
N LYS A 120 6.94 -7.82 -2.03
CA LYS A 120 7.49 -9.16 -1.71
C LYS A 120 6.42 -10.22 -1.39
N HIS A 121 5.27 -9.79 -0.91
CA HIS A 121 4.17 -10.67 -0.53
C HIS A 121 3.38 -11.18 -1.74
N ALA A 122 3.22 -10.35 -2.77
CA ALA A 122 2.60 -10.78 -4.02
C ALA A 122 3.50 -11.80 -4.74
N VAL A 123 4.82 -11.63 -4.71
CA VAL A 123 5.77 -12.64 -5.21
C VAL A 123 5.61 -13.97 -4.47
N GLY A 124 5.51 -13.95 -3.14
CA GLY A 124 5.31 -15.17 -2.34
C GLY A 124 3.99 -15.90 -2.64
N ILE A 125 2.90 -15.16 -2.89
CA ILE A 125 1.62 -15.74 -3.31
C ILE A 125 1.74 -16.38 -4.70
N MET A 126 2.36 -15.69 -5.65
CA MET A 126 2.55 -16.21 -7.01
C MET A 126 3.39 -17.50 -7.00
N MET A 127 4.41 -17.59 -6.14
CA MET A 127 5.16 -18.83 -5.94
C MET A 127 4.30 -19.95 -5.34
N HIS A 128 3.47 -19.64 -4.34
CA HIS A 128 2.62 -20.63 -3.67
C HIS A 128 1.60 -21.27 -4.63
N PHE A 129 1.03 -20.46 -5.52
CA PHE A 129 0.08 -20.93 -6.54
C PHE A 129 0.77 -21.40 -7.84
N GLY A 130 2.11 -21.44 -7.89
CA GLY A 130 2.86 -21.91 -9.05
C GLY A 130 2.83 -20.98 -10.28
N PHE A 131 2.33 -19.75 -10.12
CA PHE A 131 2.34 -18.73 -11.18
C PHE A 131 3.71 -18.10 -11.41
N TYR A 132 4.66 -18.33 -10.49
CA TYR A 132 6.02 -17.82 -10.60
C TYR A 132 7.03 -18.86 -10.09
N VAL A 133 8.00 -19.21 -10.92
CA VAL A 133 9.10 -20.11 -10.58
C VAL A 133 10.35 -19.26 -10.40
N VAL A 134 10.84 -19.19 -9.16
CA VAL A 134 12.10 -18.49 -8.82
C VAL A 134 13.27 -19.29 -9.40
N SER A 135 14.14 -18.60 -10.12
CA SER A 135 15.34 -19.19 -10.71
C SER A 135 16.31 -19.66 -9.62
N ASP A 136 17.03 -20.76 -9.82
CA ASP A 136 17.90 -21.34 -8.78
C ASP A 136 19.02 -20.39 -8.31
N SER A 137 19.40 -19.42 -9.15
CA SER A 137 20.35 -18.34 -8.78
C SER A 137 19.85 -17.39 -7.70
N GLU A 138 18.53 -17.34 -7.43
CA GLU A 138 17.92 -16.46 -6.43
C GLU A 138 17.64 -17.16 -5.09
N LYS A 139 17.89 -18.48 -5.00
CA LYS A 139 17.68 -19.28 -3.77
C LYS A 139 18.83 -19.15 -2.76
N LEU A 140 19.87 -18.38 -3.06
CA LEU A 140 21.15 -18.39 -2.35
C LEU A 140 21.40 -17.21 -1.39
N ASP A 141 20.39 -16.41 -1.08
CA ASP A 141 20.46 -15.58 0.12
C ASP A 141 19.90 -16.37 1.30
N ASP A 142 20.78 -16.61 2.27
CA ASP A 142 20.71 -17.44 3.48
C ASP A 142 19.45 -17.17 4.35
N LEU A 143 18.26 -17.49 3.82
CA LEU A 143 16.94 -17.44 4.49
C LEU A 143 16.80 -18.64 5.42
N GLY A 144 17.71 -18.79 6.39
CA GLY A 144 17.74 -20.05 7.13
C GLY A 144 18.55 -20.10 8.41
N LYS A 145 19.31 -19.07 8.79
CA LYS A 145 19.94 -19.07 10.12
C LYS A 145 18.87 -18.78 11.17
N ARG A 146 18.25 -19.84 11.70
CA ARG A 146 17.36 -19.80 12.88
C ARG A 146 18.06 -18.98 13.96
N ARG A 147 17.63 -17.73 14.15
CA ARG A 147 18.11 -16.90 15.24
C ARG A 147 17.81 -17.64 16.54
N ARG A 148 18.85 -17.93 17.33
CA ARG A 148 18.71 -18.58 18.65
C ARG A 148 17.65 -17.81 19.45
N ARG A 149 16.61 -18.51 19.89
CA ARG A 149 15.48 -17.93 20.61
C ARG A 149 15.99 -17.13 21.84
N PRO A 150 15.52 -15.89 22.06
CA PRO A 150 15.90 -15.12 23.24
C PRO A 150 15.47 -15.85 24.52
N LYS A 151 16.38 -16.02 25.49
CA LYS A 151 16.15 -16.83 26.71
C LYS A 151 14.90 -16.41 27.50
N LYS A 152 14.53 -15.11 27.47
CA LYS A 152 13.33 -14.56 28.12
C LYS A 152 12.00 -15.15 27.61
N ALA A 153 11.95 -15.68 26.39
CA ALA A 153 10.73 -16.27 25.82
C ALA A 153 10.51 -17.73 26.27
N THR A 154 11.49 -18.35 26.93
CA THR A 154 11.40 -19.74 27.43
C THR A 154 10.73 -19.80 28.80
N SER A 155 10.96 -18.79 29.65
CA SER A 155 10.38 -18.72 31.00
C SER A 155 8.88 -18.43 31.03
N ALA A 156 8.29 -18.00 29.92
CA ALA A 156 6.85 -17.73 29.82
C ALA A 156 6.01 -18.97 29.48
N LEU A 157 6.64 -20.10 29.15
CA LEU A 157 5.96 -21.36 28.78
C LEU A 157 5.98 -22.42 29.89
N CYS A 158 6.65 -22.15 31.01
CA CYS A 158 6.60 -23.00 32.20
C CYS A 158 5.81 -22.27 33.28
N ARG A 159 4.49 -22.44 33.26
CA ARG A 159 3.60 -22.29 34.41
C ARG A 159 2.66 -23.47 34.45
#